data_AF-A0A9D2Q9F8-F1
#
_entry.id   AF-A0A9D2Q9F8-F1
#
_cell.length_a   1.000
_cell.length_b   1.000
_cell.length_c   1.000
_cell.angle_alpha   90.00
_cell.angle_beta   90.00
_cell.angle_gamma   90.00
#
_symmetry.space_group_name_H-M   'P 1'
#
loop_
_entity.id
_entity.type
_entity.pdbx_description
1 polymer ?
#
loop_
_entity_poly.entity_id
_entity_poly.type
_entity_poly.pdbx_seq_one_letter_code
_entity_poly.pdbx_strand_id
1 'polypeptide(L)' 'MHYYVGVGNKGSEVNIVRAKIVKLIRTETSEGKGTEKDPVRIVVRYWDKKGKMIFKEDPARDKGET' A
#
# COMPACT_ATOMS: atom_id res chain seq x y z
N MET A 1 7.35 -21.54 4.92
CA MET A 1 8.60 -20.77 4.70
C MET A 1 8.43 -19.39 5.33
N HIS A 2 9.27 -19.02 6.29
CA HIS A 2 9.30 -17.68 6.90
C HIS A 2 10.47 -16.92 6.30
N TYR A 3 10.26 -15.68 5.88
CA TYR A 3 11.32 -14.83 5.35
C TYR A 3 11.72 -13.81 6.40
N TYR A 4 12.98 -13.42 6.41
CA TYR A 4 13.49 -12.33 7.23
C TYR A 4 13.96 -11.23 6.29
N VAL A 5 13.46 -10.01 6.48
CA VAL A 5 13.95 -8.83 5.74
C VAL A 5 14.84 -8.06 6.69
N GLY A 6 16.12 -7.94 6.35
CA GLY A 6 17.04 -7.06 7.05
C GLY A 6 16.95 -5.66 6.47
N VAL A 7 16.53 -4.68 7.27
CA VAL A 7 16.63 -3.26 6.92
C VAL A 7 17.70 -2.66 7.83
N GLY A 8 18.87 -2.34 7.28
CA GLY A 8 19.96 -1.73 8.05
C GLY A 8 20.94 -0.99 7.16
N ASN A 9 21.21 0.28 7.50
CA ASN A 9 22.39 1.00 7.02
C ASN A 9 23.59 0.62 7.91
N LYS A 10 24.78 0.45 7.30
CA LYS A 10 26.02 0.04 7.98
C LYS A 10 26.24 0.89 9.25
N GLY A 11 26.11 0.26 10.42
CA GLY A 11 26.41 0.87 11.74
C GLY A 11 25.24 0.97 12.71
N SER A 12 24.02 0.57 12.34
CA SER A 12 22.83 0.59 13.23
C SER A 12 22.25 -0.81 13.43
N GLU A 13 21.67 -1.02 14.62
CA GLU A 13 21.06 -2.26 15.12
C GLU A 13 20.19 -2.95 14.05
N VAL A 14 20.44 -4.25 13.79
CA VAL A 14 19.69 -5.00 12.78
C VAL A 14 18.27 -5.25 13.29
N ASN A 15 17.31 -4.45 12.82
CA ASN A 15 15.90 -4.74 13.04
C ASN A 15 15.49 -5.96 12.21
N ILE A 16 15.29 -7.10 12.87
CA ILE A 16 14.85 -8.34 12.21
C ILE A 16 13.33 -8.26 11.98
N VAL A 17 12.92 -7.98 10.74
CA VAL A 17 11.50 -7.99 10.36
C VAL A 17 11.12 -9.39 9.88
N ARG A 18 10.18 -10.05 10.58
CA ARG A 18 9.59 -11.30 10.13
C ARG A 18 8.59 -11.02 9.02
N ALA A 19 8.82 -11.62 7.85
CA ALA A 19 7.99 -11.48 6.68
C ALA A 19 7.31 -12.80 6.28
N LYS A 20 6.15 -12.69 5.65
CA LYS A 20 5.39 -13.81 5.09
C LYS A 20 4.77 -13.40 3.77
N ILE A 21 4.90 -14.25 2.75
CA ILE A 21 4.17 -14.06 1.50
C ILE A 21 2.69 -14.31 1.76
N VAL A 22 1.85 -13.33 1.40
CA VAL A 22 0.39 -13.40 1.49
C VAL A 22 -0.23 -13.17 0.12
N LYS A 23 -1.35 -13.83 -0.15
CA LYS A 23 -2.13 -13.62 -1.38
C LYS A 23 -3.29 -12.68 -1.08
N LEU A 24 -3.39 -11.60 -1.86
CA LEU A 24 -4.44 -10.59 -1.76
C LEU A 24 -5.20 -10.51 -3.09
N ILE A 25 -6.39 -9.92 -3.06
CA ILE A 25 -7.14 -9.50 -4.26
C ILE A 25 -6.78 -8.04 -4.51
N ARG A 26 -6.36 -7.71 -5.74
CA ARG A 26 -6.04 -6.34 -6.16
C ARG A 26 -7.14 -5.83 -7.09
N THR A 27 -7.67 -4.65 -6.80
CA THR A 27 -8.68 -3.97 -7.63
C THR A 27 -8.19 -2.58 -8.00
N GLU A 28 -8.48 -2.15 -9.22
CA GLU A 28 -8.25 -0.79 -9.71
C GLU A 28 -9.57 -0.12 -10.04
N THR A 29 -9.74 1.13 -9.63
CA THR A 29 -10.91 1.94 -9.98
C THR A 29 -10.48 3.34 -10.40
N SER A 30 -11.11 3.88 -11.45
CA SER A 30 -10.98 5.30 -11.81
C SER A 30 -11.87 6.13 -10.89
N GLU A 31 -11.27 7.02 -10.11
CA GLU A 31 -11.96 7.89 -9.14
C GLU A 31 -11.59 9.35 -9.34
N GLY A 32 -12.52 10.24 -9.00
CA GLY A 32 -12.37 11.69 -9.09
C GLY A 32 -13.45 12.33 -9.96
N LYS A 33 -13.79 13.59 -9.67
CA LYS A 33 -14.82 14.36 -10.39
C LYS A 33 -14.34 14.95 -11.73
N GLY A 34 -13.05 14.82 -12.05
CA GLY A 34 -12.47 15.40 -13.26
C GLY A 34 -12.32 16.92 -13.21
N THR A 35 -12.20 17.47 -12.00
CA THR A 35 -11.94 18.91 -11.78
C THR A 35 -10.49 19.11 -11.36
N GLU A 36 -9.97 20.33 -11.43
CA GLU A 36 -8.60 20.63 -10.97
C GLU A 36 -8.37 20.24 -9.50
N LYS A 37 -9.40 20.40 -8.66
CA LYS A 37 -9.36 20.07 -7.22
C LYS A 37 -9.53 18.57 -6.95
N ASP A 38 -10.09 17.82 -7.90
CA ASP A 38 -10.35 16.37 -7.78
C ASP A 38 -10.19 15.71 -9.16
N PRO A 39 -8.93 15.56 -9.63
CA PRO A 39 -8.65 14.97 -10.92
C PRO A 39 -8.99 13.48 -10.92
N VAL A 40 -9.37 12.97 -12.09
CA VAL A 40 -9.52 11.53 -12.30
C VAL A 40 -8.17 10.85 -12.12
N ARG A 41 -8.13 9.79 -11.34
CA ARG A 41 -6.93 9.01 -11.03
C ARG A 41 -7.28 7.55 -10.80
N ILE A 42 -6.28 6.68 -10.87
CA ILE A 42 -6.44 5.28 -10.49
C ILE A 42 -6.23 5.15 -8.99
N VAL A 43 -7.19 4.49 -8.34
CA VAL A 43 -7.09 4.08 -6.95
C VAL A 43 -6.94 2.57 -6.92
N VAL A 44 -5.86 2.10 -6.27
CA VAL A 44 -5.59 0.67 -6.10
C VAL A 44 -6.00 0.25 -4.70
N ARG A 45 -6.74 -0.85 -4.58
CA ARG A 45 -7.09 -1.43 -3.28
C ARG A 45 -6.68 -2.89 -3.23
N TYR A 46 -6.23 -3.30 -2.05
CA TYR A 46 -5.87 -4.67 -1.76
C TYR A 46 -6.81 -5.21 -0.69
N TRP A 47 -7.38 -6.37 -0.96
CA TRP A 47 -8.37 -7.01 -0.11
C TRP A 47 -7.90 -8.39 0.31
N ASP A 48 -8.35 -8.84 1.47
CA ASP A 48 -8.30 -10.26 1.79
C ASP A 48 -9.37 -11.04 1.01
N LYS A 49 -9.29 -12.36 1.10
CA LYS A 49 -10.23 -13.26 0.42
C LYS A 49 -11.64 -13.25 1.01
N LYS A 50 -11.85 -12.60 2.15
CA LYS A 50 -13.15 -12.46 2.82
C LYS A 50 -13.81 -11.11 2.50
N GLY A 51 -13.19 -10.28 1.66
CA GLY A 51 -13.69 -8.96 1.28
C GLY A 51 -13.34 -7.85 2.26
N LYS A 52 -12.41 -8.06 3.21
CA LYS A 52 -11.90 -6.98 4.06
C LYS A 52 -10.79 -6.23 3.31
N MET A 53 -10.93 -4.90 3.20
CA MET A 53 -9.89 -4.04 2.65
C MET A 53 -8.69 -4.00 3.61
N ILE A 54 -7.50 -4.28 3.08
CA ILE A 54 -6.24 -4.29 3.83
C ILE A 54 -5.50 -2.98 3.62
N PHE A 55 -5.46 -2.49 2.38
CA PHE A 55 -4.70 -1.30 2.01
C PHE A 55 -5.33 -0.61 0.80
N LYS A 56 -5.17 0.71 0.72
CA LYS A 56 -5.61 1.56 -0.39
C LYS A 56 -4.48 2.51 -0.74
N GLU A 57 -4.08 2.51 -2.01
CA GLU A 57 -3.17 3.49 -2.60
C GLU A 57 -4.02 4.54 -3.31
N ASP A 58 -4.00 5.78 -2.82
CA ASP A 58 -4.77 6.89 -3.38
C ASP A 58 -3.89 8.12 -3.53
N PRO A 59 -3.42 8.41 -4.76
CA PRO A 59 -2.52 9.51 -5.03
C PRO A 59 -3.03 10.89 -4.62
N ALA A 60 -4.33 11.06 -4.35
CA ALA A 60 -4.86 12.32 -3.84
C ALA A 60 -4.85 12.43 -2.31
N ARG A 61 -4.88 11.32 -1.57
CA ARG A 61 -4.76 11.34 -0.10
C ARG A 61 -3.31 11.37 0.35
N ASP A 62 -2.43 10.70 -0.40
CA ASP A 62 -1.01 10.58 -0.05
C ASP A 62 -0.22 11.89 -0.30
N LYS A 63 -0.86 12.94 -0.82
CA LYS A 63 -0.29 14.28 -1.03
C LYS A 63 -0.57 15.26 0.12
N GLY A 64 -1.22 14.82 1.20
CA GLY A 64 -1.74 15.68 2.27
C GLY A 64 -1.05 15.58 3.64
N GLU A 65 0.03 14.81 3.79
CA GLU A 65 0.81 14.72 5.04
C GLU A 65 2.22 15.31 4.85
N THR A 66 2.31 16.64 4.92
CA THR A 66 3.53 17.41 5.23
C THR A 66 3.15 18.62 6.06
#